data_AF-A0A368MIM6-F1
#
_entry.id   AF-A0A368MIM6-F1
#
_cell.length_a   1.000
_cell.length_b   1.000
_cell.length_c   1.000
_cell.angle_alpha   90.00
_cell.angle_beta   90.00
_cell.angle_gamma   90.00
#
_symmetry.space_group_name_H-M   'P 1'
#
loop_
_entity.id
_entity.type
_entity.pdbx_description
1 polymer ?
#
loop_
_entity_poly.entity_id
_entity_poly.type
_entity_poly.pdbx_seq_one_letter_code
_entity_poly.pdbx_strand_id
1 'polypeptide(L)' 'MSMQPNNLLHGVKLEQIILELKEHYGWEYMGFQINIRCFTHDPSVKSSLKFLRRTPWARSKVEKMYLYMLQNKN' A
#
# COMPACT_ATOMS: atom_id res chain seq x y z
N MET A 1 5.78 -32.23 7.03
CA MET A 1 5.00 -31.05 7.49
C MET A 1 4.79 -30.15 6.29
N SER A 2 3.60 -30.17 5.71
CA SER A 2 3.24 -29.35 4.56
C SER A 2 3.28 -27.87 4.95
N MET A 3 4.20 -27.12 4.35
CA MET A 3 4.24 -25.66 4.37
C MET A 3 2.84 -25.16 4.01
N GLN A 4 2.14 -24.61 5.00
CA GLN A 4 0.90 -23.88 4.77
C GLN A 4 1.22 -22.75 3.78
N PRO A 5 0.50 -22.60 2.67
CA PRO A 5 0.67 -21.46 1.80
C PRO A 5 0.21 -20.26 2.62
N ASN A 6 1.16 -19.50 3.16
CA ASN A 6 0.90 -18.26 3.89
C ASN A 6 -0.11 -17.47 3.06
N ASN A 7 -1.34 -17.32 3.55
CA ASN A 7 -2.29 -16.41 2.93
C ASN A 7 -1.65 -15.02 3.04
N LEU A 8 -0.99 -14.56 1.97
CA LEU A 8 -0.13 -13.36 1.95
C LEU A 8 -0.90 -12.07 2.32
N LEU A 9 -2.23 -12.15 2.42
CA LEU A 9 -3.12 -11.03 2.73
C LEU A 9 -4.03 -11.27 3.94
N HIS A 10 -3.98 -12.44 4.59
CA HIS A 10 -4.92 -12.72 5.69
C HIS A 10 -4.52 -11.94 6.94
N GLY A 11 -5.17 -10.79 7.14
CA GLY A 11 -4.93 -9.90 8.28
C GLY A 11 -3.98 -8.73 8.02
N VAL A 12 -3.56 -8.48 6.77
CA VAL A 12 -2.71 -7.33 6.46
C VAL A 12 -3.51 -6.05 6.63
N LYS A 13 -3.11 -5.22 7.59
CA LYS A 13 -3.75 -3.93 7.85
C LYS A 13 -3.38 -2.94 6.75
N LEU A 14 -4.29 -2.05 6.37
CA LEU A 14 -4.02 -0.97 5.42
C LEU A 14 -2.79 -0.12 5.82
N GLU A 15 -2.52 0.00 7.12
CA GLU A 15 -1.31 0.63 7.64
C GLU A 15 -0.04 -0.11 7.24
N GLN A 16 -0.01 -1.43 7.35
CA GLN A 16 1.13 -2.24 6.93
C GLN A 16 1.35 -2.16 5.43
N ILE A 17 0.28 -2.21 4.63
CA ILE A 17 0.36 -2.04 3.18
C ILE A 17 1.10 -0.74 2.81
N ILE A 18 0.72 0.37 3.44
CA ILE A 18 1.35 1.67 3.16
C ILE A 18 2.80 1.70 3.65
N LEU A 19 3.08 1.13 4.82
CA LEU A 19 4.45 1.04 5.35
C LEU A 19 5.35 0.25 4.40
N GLU A 20 4.94 -0.95 3.99
CA GLU A 20 5.73 -1.80 3.10
C GLU A 20 5.91 -1.18 1.71
N LEU A 21 4.84 -0.60 1.13
CA LEU A 21 4.94 0.11 -0.14
C LEU A 21 5.89 1.31 -0.06
N LYS A 22 5.84 2.07 1.03
CA LYS A 22 6.76 3.18 1.28
C LYS A 22 8.19 2.68 1.45
N GLU A 23 8.41 1.61 2.21
CA GLU A 23 9.75 1.05 2.43
C GLU A 23 10.35 0.46 1.15
N HIS A 24 9.52 -0.13 0.29
CA HIS A 24 9.97 -0.76 -0.94
C HIS A 24 10.13 0.24 -2.11
N TYR A 25 9.16 1.13 -2.32
CA TYR A 25 9.14 2.06 -3.46
C TYR A 25 9.37 3.53 -3.11
N GLY A 26 9.05 3.94 -1.88
CA GLY A 26 9.04 5.34 -1.48
C GLY A 26 7.78 6.10 -1.92
N TRP A 27 7.57 7.26 -1.29
CA TRP A 27 6.40 8.10 -1.52
C TRP A 27 6.34 8.70 -2.93
N GLU A 28 7.49 8.98 -3.53
CA GLU A 28 7.57 9.56 -4.87
C GLU A 28 6.96 8.63 -5.92
N TYR A 29 7.34 7.34 -5.89
CA TYR A 29 6.79 6.33 -6.79
C TYR A 29 5.30 6.08 -6.53
N MET A 30 4.91 6.02 -5.25
CA MET A 30 3.50 5.89 -4.87
C MET A 30 2.67 7.07 -5.39
N GLY A 31 3.19 8.30 -5.31
CA GLY A 31 2.56 9.51 -5.83
C GLY A 31 2.51 9.56 -7.36
N PHE A 32 3.52 9.02 -8.03
CA PHE A 32 3.55 8.90 -9.48
C PHE A 32 2.46 7.95 -10.00
N GLN A 33 2.33 6.77 -9.37
CA GLN A 33 1.31 5.78 -9.73
C GLN A 33 -0.10 6.18 -9.26
N ILE A 34 -0.18 6.78 -8.09
CA ILE A 34 -1.41 7.21 -7.44
C ILE A 34 -1.29 8.70 -7.16
N ASN A 35 -1.66 9.50 -8.16
CA ASN A 35 -1.58 10.96 -8.09
C ASN A 35 -2.61 11.53 -7.09
N ILE A 36 -2.27 11.45 -5.80
CA ILE A 36 -3.04 12.00 -4.68
C ILE A 36 -2.14 12.87 -3.82
N ARG A 37 -2.71 13.95 -3.28
CA ARG A 37 -1.96 14.94 -2.49
C ARG A 37 -1.25 14.34 -1.28
N CYS A 38 -1.82 13.32 -0.63
CA CYS A 38 -1.20 12.73 0.55
C CYS A 38 0.08 11.92 0.29
N PHE A 39 0.44 11.65 -0.98
CA PHE A 39 1.70 11.02 -1.35
C PHE A 39 2.73 12.01 -1.91
N THR A 40 2.28 13.19 -2.37
CA THR A 40 3.12 14.20 -3.02
C THR A 40 3.41 15.40 -2.12
N HIS A 41 2.50 15.75 -1.20
CA HIS A 41 2.63 16.87 -0.27
C HIS A 41 2.56 16.39 1.18
N ASP A 42 3.67 16.50 1.91
CA ASP A 42 3.84 16.05 3.30
C ASP A 42 3.41 14.58 3.51
N PRO A 43 4.06 13.63 2.82
CA PRO A 43 3.61 12.27 2.81
C PRO A 43 3.84 11.58 4.15
N SER A 44 2.75 11.20 4.81
CA SER A 44 2.78 10.48 6.08
C SER A 44 1.76 9.35 6.11
N VAL A 45 2.09 8.29 6.85
CA VAL A 45 1.24 7.10 7.00
C VAL A 45 -0.11 7.47 7.61
N LYS A 46 -0.12 8.28 8.67
CA LYS A 46 -1.34 8.73 9.35
C LYS A 46 -2.26 9.54 8.43
N SER A 47 -1.72 10.51 7.69
CA SER A 47 -2.49 11.33 6.74
C SER A 47 -3.06 10.47 5.61
N SER A 48 -2.22 9.59 5.05
CA SER A 48 -2.60 8.64 4.01
C SER A 48 -3.73 7.72 4.47
N LEU A 49 -3.63 7.12 5.66
CA LEU A 49 -4.69 6.26 6.22
C LEU A 49 -6.01 7.01 6.38
N LYS A 50 -5.97 8.24 6.92
CA LYS A 50 -7.18 9.06 7.08
C LYS A 50 -7.82 9.36 5.72
N PHE A 51 -7.01 9.64 4.70
CA PHE A 51 -7.46 9.90 3.33
C PHE A 51 -8.05 8.65 2.67
N LEU A 52 -7.33 7.53 2.69
CA LEU A 52 -7.75 6.25 2.11
C LEU A 52 -8.97 5.66 2.82
N ARG A 53 -9.24 6.05 4.07
CA ARG A 53 -10.50 5.72 4.76
C ARG A 53 -11.72 6.44 4.19
N ARG A 54 -11.54 7.66 3.72
CA ARG A 54 -12.60 8.50 3.14
C ARG A 54 -12.72 8.36 1.62
N THR A 55 -11.70 7.79 0.98
CA THR A 55 -11.58 7.72 -0.48
C THR A 55 -11.38 6.28 -0.94
N PRO A 56 -12.45 5.49 -1.12
CA PRO A 56 -12.37 4.05 -1.41
C PRO A 56 -11.61 3.73 -2.70
N TRP A 57 -11.82 4.50 -3.78
CA TRP A 57 -11.13 4.26 -5.06
C TRP A 57 -9.60 4.37 -4.93
N ALA A 58 -9.11 5.27 -4.07
CA ALA A 58 -7.68 5.44 -3.83
C ALA A 58 -7.13 4.27 -3.01
N ARG A 59 -7.87 3.79 -2.01
CA ARG A 59 -7.54 2.58 -1.26
C ARG A 59 -7.37 1.38 -2.20
N SER A 60 -8.33 1.14 -3.08
CA SER A 60 -8.26 0.02 -4.02
C SER A 60 -7.05 0.11 -4.97
N LYS A 61 -6.59 1.31 -5.32
CA LYS A 61 -5.33 1.48 -6.10
C LYS A 61 -4.10 1.12 -5.28
N VAL A 62 -4.03 1.55 -4.01
CA VAL A 62 -2.93 1.21 -3.09
C VAL A 62 -2.86 -0.30 -2.85
N GLU A 63 -4.01 -0.94 -2.63
CA GLU A 63 -4.09 -2.40 -2.48
C GLU A 63 -3.62 -3.13 -3.74
N LYS A 64 -4.03 -2.68 -4.93
CA LYS A 64 -3.55 -3.24 -6.20
C LYS A 64 -2.03 -3.10 -6.38
N MET A 65 -1.48 -1.95 -6.03
CA MET A 65 -0.03 -1.73 -6.06
C MET A 65 0.70 -2.70 -5.13
N TYR A 66 0.16 -2.95 -3.94
CA TYR A 66 0.71 -3.92 -2.99
C TYR A 66 0.66 -5.36 -3.53
N LEU A 67 -0.44 -5.76 -4.17
CA LEU A 67 -0.53 -7.06 -4.83
C LEU A 67 0.50 -7.21 -5.95
N TYR A 68 0.77 -6.14 -6.70
CA TYR A 68 1.79 -6.14 -7.74
C TYR A 68 3.19 -6.27 -7.15
N MET A 69 3.48 -5.55 -6.06
CA MET A 69 4.74 -5.68 -5.32
C MET A 69 4.97 -7.12 -4.85
N LEU A 70 3.96 -7.75 -4.26
CA LEU A 70 4.05 -9.13 -3.79
C LEU A 70 4.28 -10.13 -4.92
N GLN A 71 3.65 -9.94 -6.08
CA GLN A 71 3.85 -10.79 -7.26
C GLN A 71 5.25 -10.70 -7.84
N ASN A 72 5.88 -9.51 -7.82
CA ASN A 72 7.24 -9.33 -8.33
C ASN A 72 8.33 -9.72 -7.32
N LYS A 73 7.97 -10.02 -6.06
CA LYS A 73 8.90 -10.43 -5.01
C LYS A 73 9.15 -11.95 -4.98
N ASN A 74 8.42 -12.71 -5.81
CA ASN A 74 8.56 -14.15 -6.03
C ASN A 74 9.20 -14.44 -7.39
#